data_AF-A0A7W5V8N4-F1
#
_entry.id   AF-A0A7W5V8N4-F1
#
_cell.length_a   1.000
_cell.length_b   1.000
_cell.length_c   1.000
_cell.angle_alpha   90.00
_cell.angle_beta   90.00
_cell.angle_gamma   90.00
#
_symmetry.space_group_name_H-M   'P 1'
#
loop_
_entity.id
_entity.type
_entity.pdbx_description
1 polymer ?
#
loop_
_entity_poly.entity_id
_entity_poly.type
_entity_poly.pdbx_seq_one_letter_code
_entity_poly.pdbx_strand_id
1 'polypeptide(L)'
;MIEFEEHFDKRKVELGSCGRPYGTDCQHEHACIRCPMLHVNPKMLPRVEELEADLRLRRDRAVVEGWLGELEGIDLTLRYLHDKRQQAQRLLKITREVDLGMPQIRRS
;
A
#
# COMPACT_ATOMS: atom_id res chain seq x y z
N MET A 1 3.26 21.99 -30.90
CA MET A 1 2.01 21.41 -30.38
C MET A 1 2.46 20.44 -29.31
N ILE A 2 2.34 20.88 -28.06
CA ILE A 2 2.98 20.30 -26.87
C ILE A 2 1.99 19.28 -26.32
N GLU A 3 2.31 18.00 -26.38
CA GLU A 3 1.53 16.93 -25.73
C GLU A 3 2.50 16.12 -24.88
N PHE A 4 2.31 16.16 -23.55
CA PHE A 4 2.72 15.23 -22.48
C PHE A 4 3.05 15.88 -21.11
N GLU A 5 2.66 17.13 -20.89
CA GLU A 5 2.44 17.63 -19.53
C GLU A 5 0.94 17.55 -19.25
N GLU A 6 0.49 16.61 -18.39
CA GLU A 6 -0.71 16.77 -17.51
C GLU A 6 -1.22 15.47 -16.83
N HIS A 7 -0.38 14.47 -16.56
CA HIS A 7 -0.84 13.29 -15.79
C HIS A 7 -0.01 12.95 -14.54
N PHE A 8 0.61 13.93 -13.89
CA PHE A 8 1.30 13.70 -12.60
C PHE A 8 0.72 14.45 -11.39
N ASP A 9 -0.17 15.42 -11.59
CA ASP A 9 -0.61 16.36 -10.53
C ASP A 9 -1.82 15.95 -9.69
N LYS A 10 -2.15 14.65 -9.62
CA LYS A 10 -3.09 14.14 -8.60
C LYS A 10 -2.58 12.89 -7.90
N ARG A 11 -1.30 12.91 -7.50
CA ARG A 11 -0.77 12.08 -6.41
C ARG A 11 -1.42 12.48 -5.08
N LYS A 12 -2.68 12.12 -4.90
CA LYS A 12 -3.35 12.07 -3.59
C LYS A 12 -2.71 10.93 -2.79
N VAL A 13 -1.48 11.09 -2.31
CA VAL A 13 -0.75 10.05 -1.58
C VAL A 13 -1.14 10.08 -0.12
N GLU A 14 -2.31 9.50 0.14
CA GLU A 14 -2.84 9.25 1.47
C GLU A 14 -3.34 7.79 1.49
N LEU A 15 -2.50 6.82 1.08
CA LEU A 15 -2.84 5.39 1.13
C LEU A 15 -3.06 4.91 2.58
N GLY A 16 -2.54 5.67 3.55
CA GLY A 16 -2.71 5.46 4.97
C GLY A 16 -1.62 6.18 5.75
N SER A 17 -1.38 5.76 6.99
CA SER A 17 -0.43 6.42 7.88
C SER A 17 0.95 5.77 7.85
N CYS A 18 1.99 6.56 8.06
CA CYS A 18 3.34 6.06 8.26
C CYS A 18 3.62 5.94 9.76
N GLY A 19 3.90 4.74 10.27
CA GLY A 19 4.09 4.47 11.71
C GLY A 19 5.44 4.93 12.28
N ARG A 20 6.06 5.97 11.70
CA ARG A 20 7.40 6.42 12.12
C ARG A 20 7.35 7.27 13.39
N PRO A 21 8.33 7.12 14.29
CA PRO A 21 8.50 8.03 15.41
C PRO A 21 8.73 9.45 14.89
N TYR A 22 8.26 10.45 15.65
CA TYR A 22 8.32 11.87 15.27
C TYR A 22 9.75 12.31 14.91
N GLY A 23 9.92 13.02 13.78
CA GLY A 23 11.17 13.71 13.42
C GLY A 23 12.15 12.98 12.51
N THR A 24 11.78 11.87 11.85
CA THR A 24 12.64 11.20 10.86
C THR A 24 12.11 11.41 9.44
N ASP A 25 12.92 11.94 8.52
CA ASP A 25 12.54 12.10 7.11
C ASP A 25 12.31 10.75 6.43
N CYS A 26 11.22 10.61 5.67
CA CYS A 26 11.03 9.43 4.84
C CYS A 26 11.78 9.70 3.56
N GLN A 27 12.72 8.83 3.19
CA GLN A 27 13.26 8.88 1.82
C GLN A 27 12.17 8.73 0.76
N HIS A 28 11.00 8.23 1.15
CA HIS A 28 9.79 8.27 0.35
C HIS A 28 8.94 9.44 0.80
N GLU A 29 9.13 10.60 0.14
CA GLU A 29 8.45 11.88 0.38
C GLU A 29 6.92 11.76 0.49
N HIS A 30 6.37 10.69 -0.03
CA HIS A 30 4.97 10.34 0.05
C HIS A 30 4.86 8.82 0.29
N ALA A 31 3.92 8.36 1.11
CA ALA A 31 3.68 6.95 1.48
C ALA A 31 3.87 5.95 0.32
N CYS A 32 5.11 5.56 0.07
CA CYS A 32 5.45 4.64 -1.01
C CYS A 32 4.97 3.26 -0.58
N ILE A 33 4.37 2.52 -1.51
CA ILE A 33 3.88 1.17 -1.24
C ILE A 33 5.00 0.23 -0.76
N ARG A 34 6.26 0.53 -1.12
CA ARG A 34 7.47 -0.18 -0.66
C ARG A 34 7.91 0.19 0.76
N CYS A 35 7.32 1.21 1.37
CA CYS A 35 7.69 1.62 2.72
C CYS A 35 7.23 0.55 3.72
N PRO A 36 8.15 -0.07 4.48
CA PRO A 36 7.77 -1.09 5.46
C PRO A 36 6.86 -0.53 6.55
N MET A 37 6.96 0.77 6.84
CA MET A 37 6.21 1.47 7.88
C MET A 37 4.88 2.07 7.43
N LEU A 38 4.51 1.89 6.14
CA LEU A 38 3.19 2.28 5.65
C LEU A 38 2.12 1.34 6.20
N HIS A 39 1.11 1.87 6.89
CA HIS A 39 -0.10 1.17 7.24
C HIS A 39 -1.22 1.62 6.33
N VAL A 40 -1.66 0.76 5.41
CA VAL A 40 -2.74 1.08 4.48
C VAL A 40 -4.07 1.15 5.24
N ASN A 41 -4.80 2.24 5.05
CA ASN A 41 -6.14 2.37 5.59
C ASN A 41 -7.07 1.40 4.82
N PRO A 42 -7.84 0.54 5.51
CA PRO A 42 -8.75 -0.38 4.83
C PRO A 42 -9.74 0.26 3.86
N LYS A 43 -10.14 1.52 4.08
CA LYS A 43 -11.00 2.28 3.16
C LYS A 43 -10.33 2.56 1.80
N MET A 44 -9.01 2.45 1.73
CA MET A 44 -8.20 2.67 0.53
C MET A 44 -7.92 1.37 -0.25
N LEU A 45 -8.47 0.23 0.17
CA LEU A 45 -8.33 -1.04 -0.54
C LEU A 45 -8.71 -0.99 -2.02
N PRO A 46 -9.83 -0.36 -2.43
CA PRO A 46 -10.18 -0.25 -3.86
C PRO A 46 -9.06 0.41 -4.67
N ARG A 47 -8.44 1.45 -4.10
CA ARG A 47 -7.33 2.15 -4.75
C ARG A 47 -6.05 1.34 -4.83
N VAL A 48 -5.82 0.46 -3.84
CA VAL A 48 -4.70 -0.48 -3.87
C VAL A 48 -4.90 -1.52 -4.97
N GLU A 49 -6.14 -1.96 -5.20
CA GLU A 49 -6.49 -2.87 -6.30
C GLU A 49 -6.32 -2.19 -7.67
N GLU A 50 -6.74 -0.93 -7.81
CA GLU A 50 -6.47 -0.13 -9.03
C GLU A 50 -4.97 -0.02 -9.32
N LEU A 51 -4.15 0.26 -8.29
CA LEU A 51 -2.70 0.33 -8.42
C LEU A 51 -2.08 -1.03 -8.79
N GLU A 52 -2.62 -2.13 -8.24
CA GLU A 52 -2.18 -3.48 -8.62
C GLU A 52 -2.46 -3.77 -10.10
N ALA A 53 -3.63 -3.37 -10.60
CA ALA A 53 -4.01 -3.56 -12.00
C ALA A 53 -3.09 -2.77 -12.95
N ASP A 54 -2.79 -1.51 -12.63
CA ASP A 54 -1.83 -0.69 -13.40
C ASP A 54 -0.44 -1.32 -13.44
N LEU A 55 0.06 -1.76 -12.28
CA LEU A 55 1.36 -2.41 -12.17
C LEU A 55 1.43 -3.72 -12.96
N ARG A 56 0.35 -4.50 -12.99
CA ARG A 56 0.26 -5.72 -13.81
C ARG A 56 0.29 -5.39 -15.30
N LEU A 57 -0.44 -4.38 -15.74
CA LEU A 57 -0.42 -3.95 -17.14
C LEU A 57 0.99 -3.48 -17.58
N ARG A 58 1.67 -2.72 -16.71
CA ARG A 58 3.06 -2.32 -16.93
C ARG A 58 4.02 -3.50 -16.95
N ARG A 59 3.82 -4.49 -16.08
CA ARG A 59 4.59 -5.73 -16.05
C ARG A 59 4.50 -6.45 -17.39
N ASP A 60 3.28 -6.62 -17.90
CA ASP A 60 3.05 -7.32 -19.16
C ASP A 60 3.72 -6.60 -20.34
N ARG A 61 3.69 -5.26 -20.34
CA ARG A 61 4.44 -4.46 -21.32
C ARG A 61 5.96 -4.65 -21.17
N ALA A 62 6.48 -4.60 -19.96
CA ALA A 62 7.91 -4.81 -19.70
C ALA A 62 8.39 -6.21 -20.13
N VAL A 63 7.53 -7.24 -20.02
CA VAL A 63 7.81 -8.59 -20.54
C VAL A 63 7.90 -8.58 -22.07
N VAL A 64 6.96 -7.92 -22.75
CA VAL A 64 6.95 -7.83 -24.22
C VAL A 64 8.16 -7.05 -24.75
N GLU A 65 8.52 -5.95 -24.09
CA GLU A 65 9.63 -5.07 -24.50
C GLU A 65 11.00 -5.55 -23.99
N GLY A 66 11.05 -6.61 -23.17
CA GLY A 66 12.29 -7.16 -22.61
C GLY A 66 12.97 -6.26 -21.58
N TRP A 67 12.24 -5.37 -20.91
CA TRP A 67 12.76 -4.45 -19.90
C TRP A 67 12.97 -5.14 -18.56
N LEU A 68 14.02 -5.96 -18.46
CA LEU A 68 14.33 -6.77 -17.28
C LEU A 68 14.45 -5.93 -15.99
N GLY A 69 15.13 -4.78 -16.05
CA GLY A 69 15.29 -3.92 -14.87
C GLY A 69 13.99 -3.28 -14.40
N GLU A 70 13.07 -2.97 -15.31
CA GLU A 70 11.74 -2.46 -14.97
C GLU A 70 10.84 -3.57 -14.43
N LEU A 71 10.94 -4.78 -15.02
CA LEU A 71 10.22 -5.97 -14.56
C LEU A 71 10.55 -6.31 -13.10
N GLU A 72 11.83 -6.35 -12.72
CA GLU A 72 12.26 -6.59 -11.35
C GLU A 72 11.73 -5.52 -10.38
N GLY A 73 11.78 -4.26 -10.79
CA GLY A 73 11.25 -3.13 -10.03
C GLY A 73 9.73 -3.22 -9.82
N ILE A 74 8.99 -3.65 -10.85
CA ILE A 74 7.54 -3.86 -10.79
C ILE A 74 7.19 -5.04 -9.91
N ASP A 75 7.85 -6.20 -10.08
CA ASP A 75 7.60 -7.40 -9.29
C ASP A 75 7.91 -7.17 -7.79
N LEU A 76 8.97 -6.42 -7.47
CA LEU A 76 9.25 -5.99 -6.10
C LEU A 76 8.10 -5.13 -5.55
N THR A 77 7.60 -4.20 -6.35
CA THR A 77 6.51 -3.29 -5.94
C THR A 77 5.20 -4.05 -5.72
N LEU A 78 4.87 -4.99 -6.59
CA LEU A 78 3.71 -5.87 -6.47
C LEU A 78 3.75 -6.71 -5.20
N ARG A 79 4.92 -7.22 -4.80
CA ARG A 79 5.09 -7.94 -3.52
C ARG A 79 4.74 -7.07 -2.33
N TYR A 80 5.34 -5.88 -2.22
CA TYR A 80 5.01 -4.95 -1.13
C TYR A 80 3.53 -4.54 -1.14
N LEU A 81 2.97 -4.28 -2.33
CA LEU A 81 1.55 -3.96 -2.47
C LEU A 81 0.65 -5.08 -1.95
N HIS A 82 0.95 -6.32 -2.34
CA HIS A 82 0.20 -7.49 -1.90
C HIS A 82 0.22 -7.64 -0.38
N ASP A 83 1.40 -7.50 0.24
CA ASP A 83 1.56 -7.59 1.70
C ASP A 83 0.75 -6.50 2.41
N LYS A 84 0.80 -5.26 1.92
CA LYS A 84 0.02 -4.14 2.48
C LYS A 84 -1.49 -4.32 2.30
N ARG A 85 -1.93 -4.85 1.16
CA ARG A 85 -3.34 -5.21 0.94
C ARG A 85 -3.79 -6.27 1.92
N GLN A 86 -2.99 -7.33 2.11
CA GLN A 86 -3.32 -8.40 3.05
C GLN A 86 -3.40 -7.89 4.49
N GLN A 87 -2.48 -7.00 4.89
CA GLN A 87 -2.51 -6.34 6.20
C GLN A 87 -3.81 -5.52 6.38
N ALA A 88 -4.18 -4.69 5.41
CA ALA A 88 -5.42 -3.91 5.47
C ALA A 88 -6.69 -4.78 5.48
N GLN A 89 -6.70 -5.87 4.72
CA GLN A 89 -7.79 -6.86 4.75
C GLN A 89 -7.90 -7.58 6.11
N ARG A 90 -6.77 -7.88 6.77
CA ARG A 90 -6.78 -8.43 8.14
C ARG A 90 -7.40 -7.44 9.13
N LEU A 91 -7.10 -6.15 9.01
CA LEU A 91 -7.70 -5.13 9.87
C LEU A 91 -9.23 -5.07 9.75
N LEU A 92 -9.79 -5.19 8.53
CA LEU A 92 -11.24 -5.30 8.35
C LEU A 92 -11.86 -6.50 9.08
N LYS A 93 -11.13 -7.61 9.14
CA LYS A 93 -11.59 -8.82 9.84
C LYS A 93 -11.51 -8.66 11.36
N ILE A 94 -10.53 -7.92 11.88
CA ILE A 94 -10.35 -7.67 13.32
C ILE A 94 -11.34 -6.62 13.85
N THR A 95 -11.73 -5.63 13.03
CA THR A 95 -12.80 -4.67 13.41
C THR A 95 -14.17 -5.31 13.55
N ARG A 96 -14.33 -6.59 13.20
CA ARG A 96 -15.49 -7.38 13.58
C ARG A 96 -15.37 -7.64 15.09
N GLU A 97 -16.26 -7.03 15.88
CA GLU A 97 -16.30 -7.14 17.34
C GLU A 97 -15.89 -8.53 17.83
N VAL A 98 -14.74 -8.58 18.49
CA VAL A 98 -14.32 -9.74 19.28
C VAL A 98 -14.83 -9.49 20.69
N ASP A 99 -15.77 -10.31 21.14
CA ASP A 99 -16.22 -10.30 22.53
C ASP A 99 -15.05 -10.79 23.40
N LEU A 100 -14.41 -9.85 24.10
CA LEU A 100 -13.26 -10.14 24.97
C LEU A 100 -13.70 -10.66 26.35
N GLY A 101 -15.01 -10.70 26.63
CA GLY A 101 -15.56 -11.02 27.94
C GLY A 101 -15.20 -9.97 29.00
N MET A 102 -16.04 -9.81 30.02
CA MET A 102 -15.69 -8.95 31.16
C MET A 102 -14.67 -9.65 32.06
N PRO A 103 -13.52 -9.02 32.40
CA PRO A 103 -12.55 -9.63 33.29
C PRO A 103 -13.17 -9.87 34.67
N GLN A 104 -13.22 -11.15 35.06
CA GLN A 104 -13.71 -11.55 36.37
C GLN A 104 -12.64 -11.26 37.41
N ILE A 105 -12.81 -10.17 38.17
CA ILE A 105 -11.96 -9.85 39.32
C ILE A 105 -12.22 -10.92 40.39
N ARG A 106 -11.28 -11.85 40.59
CA ARG A 106 -11.34 -12.79 41.70
C ARG A 106 -11.03 -12.03 43.00
N ARG A 107 -12.02 -11.95 43.90
CA ARG A 107 -11.83 -11.47 45.27
C ARG A 107 -11.28 -12.64 46.10
N SER A 108 -10.09 -12.45 46.67
CA SER A 108 -9.45 -13.33 47.67
C SER A 108 -10.06 -13.16 49.04
#